data_AF-A0A7M4AV80-F1
#
_entry.id   AF-A0A7M4AV80-F1
#
_cell.length_a   1.000
_cell.length_b   1.000
_cell.length_c   1.000
_cell.angle_alpha   90.00
_cell.angle_beta   90.00
_cell.angle_gamma   90.00
#
_symmetry.space_group_name_H-M   'P 1'
#
loop_
_entity.id
_entity.type
_entity.pdbx_description
1 polymer ?
#
loop_
_entity_poly.entity_id
_entity_poly.type
_entity_poly.pdbx_seq_one_letter_code
_entity_poly.pdbx_strand_id
1 'polypeptide(L)'
;MLRPCLLKRNSVQPSSLAASTNSYGDGMKLAQRWNWWRERRRFHPPDEIHMAGELAEQRLSRISRAAGKSNGWHVFESVRIPDAELGGKREIDMVIVGGNTMLVVEQKHWSGSFEINADEEFIQHRKNGSKHNHSTVNQRIARKSRMLAAMHKERVGQDQEVNVDVVLAFTNRNLDWPERVKQLGSTVKDEVGFVEMLESNNPGKLNEDLLTTIAGFGTWDEVELNGGLLLKGDVLDLGLGDEVEAWQAQRTEPLQGEIVHPKGIKAFLSSRPSRMTLRHGQRNMEANLPYGKQMKMHVVGQKAPQFVPWSTVASLNLSRPSLNDHLGQSLDKP
;
A
#
# COMPACT_ATOMS: atom_id res chain seq x y z
N MET A 1 55.75 14.05 2.81
CA MET A 1 55.01 14.45 1.59
C MET A 1 54.31 13.22 1.02
N LEU A 2 53.05 13.00 1.36
CA LEU A 2 52.21 11.95 0.77
C LEU A 2 50.93 12.63 0.29
N ARG A 3 50.75 12.65 -1.03
CA ARG A 3 49.56 13.21 -1.69
C ARG A 3 48.43 12.17 -1.66
N PRO A 4 47.18 12.56 -1.37
CA PRO A 4 46.04 11.66 -1.39
C PRO A 4 45.58 11.39 -2.83
N CYS A 5 45.29 10.12 -3.11
CA CYS A 5 44.72 9.65 -4.37
C CYS A 5 43.22 10.02 -4.41
N LEU A 6 42.88 10.98 -5.27
CA LEU A 6 41.52 11.39 -5.58
C LEU A 6 40.82 10.30 -6.41
N LEU A 7 39.94 9.53 -5.76
CA LEU A 7 38.92 8.73 -6.43
C LEU A 7 37.94 9.68 -7.14
N LYS A 8 38.04 9.75 -8.47
CA LYS A 8 37.04 10.38 -9.33
C LYS A 8 35.72 9.63 -9.17
N ARG A 9 34.73 10.30 -8.57
CA ARG A 9 33.31 9.92 -8.66
C ARG A 9 32.92 9.94 -10.14
N ASN A 10 32.59 8.78 -10.70
CA ASN A 10 31.86 8.71 -11.95
C ASN A 10 30.46 9.31 -11.72
N SER A 11 30.30 10.57 -12.12
CA SER A 11 29.00 11.20 -12.25
C SER A 11 28.25 10.52 -13.39
N VAL A 12 27.30 9.64 -13.04
CA VAL A 12 26.28 9.16 -13.98
C VAL A 12 25.47 10.38 -14.39
N GLN A 13 25.57 10.76 -15.66
CA GLN A 13 24.72 11.81 -16.24
C GLN A 13 23.25 11.36 -16.14
N PRO A 14 22.32 12.23 -15.70
CA PRO A 14 20.91 11.93 -15.81
C PRO A 14 20.54 11.96 -17.30
N SER A 15 20.36 10.79 -17.91
CA SER A 15 19.74 10.68 -19.22
C SER A 15 18.25 11.01 -19.07
N SER A 16 17.90 12.29 -19.17
CA SER A 16 16.52 12.72 -19.35
C SER A 16 16.02 12.17 -20.69
N LEU A 17 15.32 11.04 -20.65
CA LEU A 17 14.48 10.61 -21.76
C LEU A 17 13.27 11.54 -21.76
N ALA A 18 13.39 12.68 -22.43
CA ALA A 18 12.23 13.43 -22.87
C ALA A 18 11.52 12.57 -23.90
N ALA A 19 10.53 11.79 -23.47
CA ALA A 19 9.58 11.15 -24.37
C ALA A 19 8.84 12.28 -25.10
N SER A 20 9.34 12.64 -26.28
CA SER A 20 8.65 13.57 -27.16
C SER A 20 7.48 12.82 -27.78
N THR A 21 6.33 12.83 -27.11
CA THR A 21 5.08 12.47 -27.78
C THR A 21 4.91 13.46 -28.94
N ASN A 22 5.10 12.95 -30.16
CA ASN A 22 5.12 13.74 -31.37
C ASN A 22 3.83 14.54 -31.56
N SER A 23 4.03 15.69 -32.20
CA SER A 23 3.08 16.73 -32.51
C SER A 23 1.79 16.26 -33.18
N TYR A 24 0.65 16.56 -32.56
CA TYR A 24 -0.52 17.08 -33.27
C TYR A 24 -0.96 18.36 -32.56
N GLY A 25 -0.45 19.48 -33.07
CA GLY A 25 -1.02 20.79 -32.82
C GLY A 25 -2.27 20.93 -33.65
N ASP A 26 -3.37 20.35 -33.18
CA ASP A 26 -4.71 20.76 -33.62
C ASP A 26 -5.36 21.48 -32.44
N GLY A 27 -5.81 22.70 -32.69
CA GLY A 27 -6.24 23.63 -31.64
C GLY A 27 -7.43 23.05 -30.89
N MET A 28 -7.20 22.53 -29.68
CA MET A 28 -8.27 22.00 -28.82
C MET A 28 -9.48 22.95 -28.83
N LYS A 29 -10.65 22.41 -29.17
CA LYS A 29 -11.90 23.18 -29.28
C LYS A 29 -12.23 23.85 -27.95
N LEU A 30 -12.86 25.03 -27.97
CA LEU A 30 -13.22 25.77 -26.75
C LEU A 30 -14.05 24.92 -25.76
N ALA A 31 -14.97 24.11 -26.27
CA ALA A 31 -15.76 23.18 -25.45
C ALA A 31 -14.90 22.13 -24.73
N GLN A 32 -13.87 21.59 -25.40
CA GLN A 32 -12.93 20.64 -24.80
C GLN A 32 -12.07 21.32 -23.73
N ARG A 33 -11.59 22.54 -23.99
CA ARG A 33 -10.86 23.36 -23.00
C ARG A 33 -11.71 23.62 -21.75
N TRP A 34 -12.99 23.93 -21.94
CA TRP A 34 -13.95 24.14 -20.85
C TRP A 34 -14.17 22.88 -20.02
N ASN A 35 -14.45 21.76 -20.68
CA ASN A 35 -14.64 20.47 -20.01
C ASN A 35 -13.40 20.07 -19.22
N TRP A 36 -12.22 20.19 -19.81
CA TRP A 36 -10.96 19.84 -19.15
C TRP A 36 -10.64 20.76 -17.97
N TRP A 37 -10.89 22.06 -18.11
CA TRP A 37 -10.71 23.01 -17.01
C TRP A 37 -11.67 22.73 -15.85
N ARG A 38 -12.94 22.39 -16.13
CA ARG A 38 -13.90 21.99 -15.09
C ARG A 38 -13.46 20.69 -14.41
N GLU A 39 -13.02 19.70 -15.17
CA GLU A 39 -12.59 18.40 -14.65
C GLU A 39 -11.39 18.52 -13.70
N ARG A 40 -10.38 19.33 -14.05
CA ARG A 40 -9.20 19.63 -13.20
C ARG A 40 -9.52 20.37 -11.90
N ARG A 41 -10.73 20.94 -11.81
CA ARG A 41 -11.23 21.63 -10.62
C ARG A 41 -12.16 20.77 -9.78
N ARG A 42 -12.46 19.54 -10.21
CA ARG A 42 -13.23 18.61 -9.39
C ARG A 42 -12.45 18.33 -8.11
N PHE A 43 -13.16 18.41 -7.00
CA PHE A 43 -12.65 18.19 -5.66
C PHE A 43 -13.23 16.87 -5.15
N HIS A 44 -12.34 15.98 -4.74
CA HIS A 44 -12.61 14.64 -4.26
C HIS A 44 -12.12 14.58 -2.81
N PRO A 45 -12.97 14.87 -1.81
CA PRO A 45 -12.59 14.81 -0.41
C PRO A 45 -12.38 13.36 0.04
N PRO A 46 -11.43 13.10 0.93
CA PRO A 46 -11.30 11.81 1.59
C PRO A 46 -12.46 11.56 2.57
N ASP A 47 -12.69 10.28 2.89
CA ASP A 47 -13.60 9.86 3.95
C ASP A 47 -12.88 9.94 5.31
N GLU A 48 -13.38 10.78 6.23
CA GLU A 48 -12.78 11.02 7.54
C GLU A 48 -12.60 9.73 8.38
N ILE A 49 -13.52 8.77 8.25
CA ILE A 49 -13.44 7.51 9.00
C ILE A 49 -12.27 6.66 8.48
N HIS A 50 -12.13 6.56 7.16
CA HIS A 50 -11.01 5.84 6.55
C HIS A 50 -9.67 6.52 6.85
N MET A 51 -9.62 7.86 6.82
CA MET A 51 -8.40 8.59 7.20
C MET A 51 -7.97 8.31 8.64
N ALA A 52 -8.90 8.26 9.59
CA ALA A 52 -8.58 7.95 10.99
C ALA A 52 -8.00 6.53 11.15
N GLY A 53 -8.52 5.56 10.39
CA GLY A 53 -7.97 4.21 10.33
C GLY A 53 -6.55 4.20 9.78
N GLU A 54 -6.33 4.80 8.61
CA GLU A 54 -5.03 4.85 7.95
C GLU A 54 -3.95 5.58 8.78
N LEU A 55 -4.30 6.69 9.43
CA LEU A 55 -3.38 7.39 10.34
C LEU A 55 -3.03 6.53 11.55
N ALA A 56 -3.94 5.70 12.04
CA ALA A 56 -3.68 4.76 13.13
C ALA A 56 -2.77 3.60 12.69
N GLU A 57 -2.94 3.08 11.48
CA GLU A 57 -2.05 2.08 10.87
C GLU A 57 -0.62 2.63 10.74
N GLN A 58 -0.47 3.80 10.11
CA GLN A 58 0.83 4.46 9.94
C GLN A 58 1.51 4.76 11.29
N ARG A 59 0.73 5.20 12.28
CA ARG A 59 1.24 5.44 13.63
C ARG A 59 1.75 4.16 14.26
N LEU A 60 0.95 3.08 14.24
CA LEU A 60 1.33 1.79 14.82
C LEU A 60 2.61 1.25 14.17
N SER A 61 2.73 1.32 12.84
CA SER A 61 3.95 0.89 12.17
C SER A 61 5.18 1.70 12.60
N ARG A 62 5.08 3.03 12.67
CA ARG A 62 6.21 3.89 13.07
C ARG A 62 6.70 3.55 14.47
N ILE A 63 5.78 3.39 15.44
CA ILE A 63 6.15 3.02 16.81
C ILE A 63 6.70 1.59 16.87
N SER A 64 6.14 0.66 16.09
CA SER A 64 6.60 -0.73 16.03
C SER A 64 8.04 -0.83 15.50
N ARG A 65 8.37 -0.04 14.47
CA ARG A 65 9.74 0.07 13.97
C ARG A 65 10.68 0.61 15.04
N ALA A 66 10.28 1.66 15.75
CA ALA A 66 11.11 2.25 16.78
C ALA A 66 11.37 1.27 17.94
N ALA A 67 10.32 0.62 18.43
CA ALA A 67 10.34 -0.35 19.51
C ALA A 67 11.13 -1.61 19.17
N GLY A 68 10.91 -2.17 17.98
CA GLY A 68 11.48 -3.46 17.60
C GLY A 68 12.91 -3.39 17.04
N LYS A 69 13.39 -2.21 16.63
CA LYS A 69 14.67 -2.07 15.90
C LYS A 69 15.88 -2.59 16.69
N SER A 70 15.97 -2.31 17.99
CA SER A 70 17.09 -2.76 18.82
C SER A 70 17.13 -4.27 19.00
N ASN A 71 15.97 -4.93 18.89
CA ASN A 71 15.84 -6.37 19.04
C ASN A 71 15.94 -7.11 17.70
N GLY A 72 16.14 -6.41 16.58
CA GLY A 72 16.27 -7.03 15.26
C GLY A 72 14.93 -7.38 14.61
N TRP A 73 13.84 -6.72 14.99
CA TRP A 73 12.57 -6.81 14.28
C TRP A 73 12.55 -5.93 13.02
N HIS A 74 11.98 -6.46 11.95
CA HIS A 74 11.79 -5.82 10.65
C HIS A 74 10.29 -5.69 10.36
N VAL A 75 9.80 -4.48 10.20
CA VAL A 75 8.35 -4.18 10.06
C VAL A 75 8.02 -3.82 8.62
N PHE A 76 7.04 -4.54 8.07
CA PHE A 76 6.47 -4.36 6.74
C PHE A 76 4.99 -3.97 6.87
N GLU A 77 4.60 -2.88 6.20
CA GLU A 77 3.22 -2.37 6.17
C GLU A 77 2.50 -2.84 4.92
N SER A 78 1.17 -2.98 5.01
CA SER A 78 0.27 -3.20 3.88
C SER A 78 0.75 -4.31 2.94
N VAL A 79 1.24 -5.41 3.52
CA VAL A 79 1.84 -6.52 2.78
C VAL A 79 0.77 -7.16 1.91
N ARG A 80 0.99 -7.12 0.61
CA ARG A 80 0.04 -7.59 -0.37
C ARG A 80 0.41 -8.97 -0.89
N ILE A 81 -0.43 -9.95 -0.59
CA ILE A 81 -0.23 -11.36 -0.94
C ILE A 81 -1.25 -11.81 -1.99
N PRO A 82 -0.88 -12.72 -2.92
CA PRO A 82 -1.84 -13.35 -3.82
C PRO A 82 -2.85 -14.23 -3.05
N ASP A 83 -4.08 -14.35 -3.56
CA ASP A 83 -5.13 -15.21 -3.01
C ASP A 83 -5.77 -15.99 -4.16
N ALA A 84 -5.20 -17.16 -4.48
CA ALA A 84 -5.67 -18.00 -5.58
C ALA A 84 -7.08 -18.56 -5.33
N GLU A 85 -7.40 -18.93 -4.07
CA GLU A 85 -8.69 -19.48 -3.68
C GLU A 85 -9.85 -18.51 -3.98
N LEU A 86 -9.73 -17.25 -3.57
CA LEU A 86 -10.80 -16.26 -3.75
C LEU A 86 -10.61 -15.38 -4.99
N GLY A 87 -9.49 -15.55 -5.68
CA GLY A 87 -9.07 -14.71 -6.78
C GLY A 87 -8.54 -13.35 -6.32
N GLY A 88 -7.49 -12.87 -6.97
CA GLY A 88 -6.92 -11.55 -6.73
C GLY A 88 -5.84 -11.54 -5.64
N LYS A 89 -5.77 -10.44 -4.89
CA LYS A 89 -4.78 -10.22 -3.85
C LYS A 89 -5.43 -9.72 -2.56
N ARG A 90 -4.77 -9.95 -1.43
CA ARG A 90 -5.18 -9.56 -0.09
C ARG A 90 -4.11 -8.72 0.57
N GLU A 91 -4.53 -7.85 1.47
CA GLU A 91 -3.65 -7.05 2.30
C GLU A 91 -3.59 -7.61 3.72
N ILE A 92 -2.39 -7.62 4.27
CA ILE A 92 -2.11 -7.75 5.70
C ILE A 92 -1.60 -6.40 6.17
N ASP A 93 -2.28 -5.80 7.15
CA ASP A 93 -1.98 -4.45 7.63
C ASP A 93 -0.51 -4.30 8.04
N MET A 94 0.02 -5.29 8.76
CA MET A 94 1.42 -5.30 9.16
C MET A 94 1.97 -6.73 9.34
N VAL A 95 3.16 -6.97 8.82
CA VAL A 95 3.94 -8.19 9.05
C VAL A 95 5.27 -7.80 9.68
N ILE A 96 5.64 -8.43 10.78
CA ILE A 96 6.90 -8.19 11.47
C ILE A 96 7.72 -9.47 11.49
N VAL A 97 8.97 -9.40 11.03
CA VAL A 97 9.89 -10.53 10.95
C VAL A 97 11.07 -10.29 11.87
N GLY A 98 11.46 -11.31 12.61
CA GLY A 98 12.69 -11.32 13.38
C GLY A 98 13.01 -12.75 13.75
N GLY A 99 14.30 -13.11 13.84
CA GLY A 99 14.63 -14.51 14.16
C GLY A 99 14.07 -15.47 13.11
N ASN A 100 13.52 -16.59 13.58
CA ASN A 100 12.68 -17.49 12.79
C ASN A 100 11.16 -17.26 13.05
N THR A 101 10.79 -16.05 13.46
CA THR A 101 9.43 -15.68 13.87
C THR A 101 8.83 -14.64 12.94
N MET A 102 7.55 -14.84 12.60
CA MET A 102 6.72 -13.91 11.85
C MET A 102 5.49 -13.54 12.68
N LEU A 103 5.34 -12.26 12.98
CA LEU A 103 4.14 -11.70 13.56
C LEU A 103 3.24 -11.20 12.44
N VAL A 104 2.03 -11.73 12.35
CA VAL A 104 1.01 -11.31 11.39
C VAL A 104 -0.03 -10.49 12.15
N VAL A 105 -0.03 -9.19 11.91
CA VAL A 105 -0.74 -8.22 12.74
C VAL A 105 -1.90 -7.62 11.96
N GLU A 106 -3.11 -7.76 12.50
CA GLU A 106 -4.28 -7.02 12.03
C GLU A 106 -4.54 -5.88 13.03
N GLN A 107 -4.64 -4.66 12.52
CA GLN A 107 -4.82 -3.46 13.30
C GLN A 107 -6.29 -3.03 13.29
N LYS A 108 -6.81 -2.59 14.44
CA LYS A 108 -8.16 -2.06 14.58
C LYS A 108 -8.17 -0.77 15.40
N HIS A 109 -8.74 0.29 14.84
CA HIS A 109 -8.94 1.58 15.52
C HIS A 109 -10.41 1.85 15.86
N TRP A 110 -11.03 0.96 16.63
CA TRP A 110 -12.45 1.08 16.97
C TRP A 110 -12.69 2.03 18.14
N SER A 111 -13.82 2.71 18.14
CA SER A 111 -14.31 3.49 19.29
C SER A 111 -15.46 2.78 20.00
N GLY A 112 -15.71 3.14 21.26
CA GLY A 112 -16.81 2.60 22.06
C GLY A 112 -16.39 1.31 22.76
N SER A 113 -17.18 0.25 22.61
CA SER A 113 -16.87 -1.07 23.16
C SER A 113 -17.08 -2.16 22.11
N PHE A 114 -16.67 -3.38 22.40
CA PHE A 114 -17.03 -4.54 21.57
C PHE A 114 -17.36 -5.75 22.43
N GLU A 115 -18.16 -6.65 21.87
CA GLU A 115 -18.40 -7.99 22.40
C GLU A 115 -17.95 -9.05 21.38
N ILE A 116 -17.66 -10.24 21.87
CA ILE A 116 -17.38 -11.42 21.05
C ILE A 116 -18.49 -12.42 21.32
N ASN A 117 -19.23 -12.79 20.28
CA ASN A 117 -20.33 -13.75 20.41
C ASN A 117 -19.83 -15.21 20.44
N ALA A 118 -20.75 -16.17 20.54
CA ALA A 118 -20.42 -17.59 20.57
C ALA A 118 -19.78 -18.10 19.25
N ASP A 119 -20.01 -17.39 18.15
CA ASP A 119 -19.47 -17.69 16.82
C ASP A 119 -18.11 -16.98 16.57
N GLU A 120 -17.50 -16.43 17.63
CA GLU A 120 -16.26 -15.65 17.59
C GLU A 120 -16.34 -14.37 16.73
N GLU A 121 -17.54 -13.85 16.49
CA GLU A 121 -17.73 -12.60 15.77
C GLU A 121 -17.55 -11.40 16.69
N PHE A 122 -16.85 -10.39 16.17
CA PHE A 122 -16.62 -9.14 16.87
C PHE A 122 -17.74 -8.14 16.57
N ILE A 123 -18.53 -7.79 17.58
CA ILE A 123 -19.63 -6.84 17.46
C ILE A 123 -19.23 -5.54 18.16
N GLN A 124 -19.00 -4.48 17.38
CA GLN A 124 -18.67 -3.16 17.90
C GLN A 124 -19.94 -2.39 18.30
N HIS A 125 -19.94 -1.81 19.49
CA HIS A 125 -20.92 -0.85 19.98
C HIS A 125 -20.32 0.56 19.89
N ARG A 126 -20.77 1.34 18.90
CA ARG A 126 -20.25 2.70 18.69
C ARG A 126 -20.89 3.69 19.67
N LYS A 127 -20.18 4.78 19.96
CA LYS A 127 -20.66 5.85 20.88
C LYS A 127 -21.96 6.52 20.42
N ASN A 128 -22.30 6.44 19.14
CA ASN A 128 -23.55 6.97 18.59
C ASN A 128 -24.74 5.99 18.70
N GLY A 129 -24.58 4.85 19.39
CA GLY A 129 -25.61 3.84 19.58
C GLY A 129 -25.73 2.81 18.45
N SER A 130 -25.03 2.99 17.32
CA SER A 130 -25.03 2.01 16.23
C SER A 130 -24.15 0.80 16.56
N LYS A 131 -24.53 -0.37 16.04
CA LYS A 131 -23.75 -1.60 16.11
C LYS A 131 -23.13 -1.92 14.76
N HIS A 132 -21.94 -2.49 14.76
CA HIS A 132 -21.29 -2.98 13.54
C HIS A 132 -20.69 -4.36 13.80
N ASN A 133 -21.11 -5.36 13.03
CA ASN A 133 -20.57 -6.71 13.09
C ASN A 133 -19.36 -6.83 12.15
N HIS A 134 -18.17 -6.99 12.72
CA HIS A 134 -16.91 -7.21 11.99
C HIS A 134 -16.69 -8.68 11.62
N SER A 135 -17.64 -9.56 11.94
CA SER A 135 -17.61 -11.01 11.70
C SER A 135 -16.36 -11.65 12.35
N THR A 136 -15.85 -12.74 11.78
CA THR A 136 -14.76 -13.55 12.32
C THR A 136 -13.39 -12.96 11.97
N VAL A 137 -13.07 -11.79 12.53
CA VAL A 137 -11.79 -11.08 12.32
C VAL A 137 -10.59 -12.00 12.55
N ASN A 138 -10.60 -12.75 13.66
CA ASN A 138 -9.55 -13.72 14.01
C ASN A 138 -9.32 -14.80 12.96
N GLN A 139 -10.40 -15.41 12.47
CA GLN A 139 -10.32 -16.49 11.49
C GLN A 139 -9.75 -15.97 10.16
N ARG A 140 -10.11 -14.73 9.77
CA ARG A 140 -9.60 -14.09 8.54
C ARG A 140 -8.10 -13.85 8.62
N ILE A 141 -7.59 -13.26 9.71
CA ILE A 141 -6.15 -13.00 9.85
C ILE A 141 -5.36 -14.32 10.00
N ALA A 142 -5.90 -15.32 10.71
CA ALA A 142 -5.30 -16.64 10.82
C ALA A 142 -5.27 -17.40 9.48
N ARG A 143 -6.21 -17.12 8.56
CA ARG A 143 -6.12 -17.62 7.19
C ARG A 143 -4.98 -16.94 6.43
N LYS A 144 -4.91 -15.60 6.47
CA LYS A 144 -3.83 -14.83 5.82
C LYS A 144 -2.45 -15.28 6.30
N SER A 145 -2.29 -15.54 7.61
CA SER A 145 -1.02 -15.99 8.18
C SER A 145 -0.61 -17.38 7.69
N ARG A 146 -1.54 -18.33 7.61
CA ARG A 146 -1.30 -19.66 7.04
C ARG A 146 -0.92 -19.59 5.56
N MET A 147 -1.62 -18.76 4.78
CA MET A 147 -1.27 -18.54 3.37
C MET A 147 0.15 -18.00 3.22
N LEU A 148 0.51 -16.98 4.01
CA LEU A 148 1.82 -16.37 3.98
C LEU A 148 2.94 -17.36 4.38
N ALA A 149 2.71 -18.19 5.40
CA ALA A 149 3.62 -19.24 5.81
C ALA A 149 3.80 -20.31 4.71
N ALA A 150 2.70 -20.70 4.05
CA ALA A 150 2.74 -21.66 2.95
C ALA A 150 3.51 -21.09 1.74
N MET A 151 3.31 -19.82 1.39
CA MET A 151 4.09 -19.15 0.32
C MET A 151 5.58 -19.07 0.67
N HIS A 152 5.91 -18.81 1.94
CA HIS A 152 7.30 -18.86 2.39
C HIS A 152 7.90 -20.26 2.17
N LYS A 153 7.20 -21.30 2.63
CA LYS A 153 7.60 -22.71 2.46
C LYS A 153 7.80 -23.07 0.98
N GLU A 154 6.87 -22.67 0.12
CA GLU A 154 6.96 -22.86 -1.33
C GLU A 154 8.21 -22.20 -1.91
N ARG A 155 8.51 -20.95 -1.50
CA ARG A 155 9.67 -20.20 -1.99
C ARG A 155 11.00 -20.85 -1.59
N VAL A 156 11.13 -21.31 -0.34
CA VAL A 156 12.39 -21.84 0.17
C VAL A 156 12.60 -23.32 -0.16
N GLY A 157 11.53 -24.06 -0.45
CA GLY A 157 11.60 -25.49 -0.77
C GLY A 157 12.10 -26.35 0.39
N GLN A 158 12.04 -25.84 1.63
CA GLN A 158 12.50 -26.50 2.85
C GLN A 158 11.34 -26.67 3.82
N ASP A 159 11.39 -27.75 4.60
CA ASP A 159 10.47 -28.00 5.71
C ASP A 159 10.81 -27.21 6.99
N GLN A 160 11.61 -26.15 6.88
CA GLN A 160 11.86 -25.30 8.03
C GLN A 160 10.58 -24.56 8.41
N GLU A 161 9.95 -24.99 9.50
CA GLU A 161 8.78 -24.32 10.05
C GLU A 161 9.19 -22.95 10.60
N VAL A 162 8.39 -21.94 10.24
CA VAL A 162 8.48 -20.59 10.80
C VAL A 162 7.49 -20.49 11.96
N ASN A 163 7.91 -19.85 13.05
CA ASN A 163 7.00 -19.55 14.15
C ASN A 163 6.08 -18.40 13.73
N VAL A 164 4.78 -18.65 13.62
CA VAL A 164 3.81 -17.65 13.16
C VAL A 164 2.87 -17.28 14.31
N ASP A 165 2.96 -16.03 14.76
CA ASP A 165 2.07 -15.49 15.77
C ASP A 165 1.08 -14.51 15.14
N VAL A 166 -0.21 -14.76 15.35
CA VAL A 166 -1.28 -13.87 14.91
C VAL A 166 -1.60 -12.89 16.04
N VAL A 167 -1.53 -11.60 15.72
CA VAL A 167 -1.77 -10.53 16.70
C VAL A 167 -2.90 -9.62 16.23
N LEU A 168 -3.89 -9.42 17.09
CA LEU A 168 -4.86 -8.35 16.95
C LEU A 168 -4.43 -7.14 17.78
N ALA A 169 -4.10 -6.03 17.11
CA ALA A 169 -3.65 -4.80 17.73
C ALA A 169 -4.76 -3.73 17.73
N PHE A 170 -5.30 -3.41 18.91
CA PHE A 170 -6.33 -2.39 19.09
C PHE A 170 -5.70 -1.07 19.55
N THR A 171 -5.71 -0.05 18.69
CA THR A 171 -4.91 1.16 18.92
C THR A 171 -5.68 2.33 19.55
N ASN A 172 -7.01 2.23 19.68
CA ASN A 172 -7.79 3.25 20.35
C ASN A 172 -7.77 3.04 21.87
N ARG A 173 -7.18 3.99 22.60
CA ARG A 173 -7.03 3.94 24.07
C ARG A 173 -8.36 4.02 24.84
N ASN A 174 -9.42 4.46 24.18
CA ASN A 174 -10.76 4.58 24.78
C ASN A 174 -11.71 3.46 24.33
N LEU A 175 -11.18 2.37 23.76
CA LEU A 175 -11.97 1.19 23.46
C LEU A 175 -12.13 0.36 24.74
N ASP A 176 -13.37 0.00 25.08
CA ASP A 176 -13.65 -0.89 26.21
C ASP A 176 -13.69 -2.35 25.74
N TRP A 177 -12.93 -3.20 26.43
CA TRP A 177 -12.70 -4.58 26.03
C TRP A 177 -13.49 -5.55 26.90
N PRO A 178 -14.07 -6.61 26.33
CA PRO A 178 -14.73 -7.64 27.12
C PRO A 178 -13.69 -8.51 27.84
N GLU A 179 -13.98 -8.98 29.06
CA GLU A 179 -13.07 -9.85 29.81
C GLU A 179 -12.72 -11.15 29.06
N ARG A 180 -13.67 -11.64 28.26
CA ARG A 180 -13.52 -12.86 27.43
C ARG A 180 -12.47 -12.72 26.32
N VAL A 181 -11.96 -11.52 26.03
CA VAL A 181 -10.93 -11.33 24.99
C VAL A 181 -9.67 -12.17 25.24
N LYS A 182 -9.37 -12.49 26.50
CA LYS A 182 -8.24 -13.34 26.90
C LYS A 182 -8.40 -14.82 26.56
N GLN A 183 -9.62 -15.23 26.18
CA GLN A 183 -9.95 -16.63 25.86
C GLN A 183 -9.84 -16.92 24.36
N LEU A 184 -9.54 -15.90 23.55
CA LEU A 184 -9.29 -16.07 22.12
C LEU A 184 -7.97 -16.80 21.89
N GLY A 185 -7.93 -17.68 20.88
CA GLY A 185 -6.69 -18.35 20.47
C GLY A 185 -5.63 -17.41 19.85
N SER A 186 -6.00 -16.17 19.53
CA SER A 186 -5.13 -15.12 19.00
C SER A 186 -4.55 -14.24 20.11
N THR A 187 -3.33 -13.76 19.93
CA THR A 187 -2.76 -12.74 20.82
C THR A 187 -3.48 -11.41 20.59
N VAL A 188 -4.19 -10.90 21.60
CA VAL A 188 -4.86 -9.58 21.52
C VAL A 188 -4.13 -8.58 22.41
N LYS A 189 -3.73 -7.43 21.84
CA LYS A 189 -2.92 -6.40 22.50
C LYS A 189 -3.42 -5.00 22.18
N ASP A 190 -3.37 -4.12 23.17
CA ASP A 190 -3.58 -2.70 22.95
C ASP A 190 -2.28 -2.09 22.38
N GLU A 191 -2.28 -0.80 22.05
CA GLU A 191 -1.08 -0.12 21.52
C GLU A 191 0.14 -0.31 22.44
N VAL A 192 -0.05 -0.16 23.75
CA VAL A 192 1.04 -0.23 24.74
C VAL A 192 1.55 -1.66 24.89
N GLY A 193 0.67 -2.62 25.14
CA GLY A 193 1.05 -4.02 25.30
C GLY A 193 1.63 -4.65 24.03
N PHE A 194 1.28 -4.12 22.85
CA PHE A 194 1.91 -4.53 21.59
C PHE A 194 3.34 -3.98 21.46
N VAL A 195 3.56 -2.70 21.82
CA VAL A 195 4.91 -2.11 21.84
C VAL A 195 5.81 -2.83 22.85
N GLU A 196 5.32 -3.06 24.07
CA GLU A 196 6.07 -3.80 25.12
C GLU A 196 6.47 -5.20 24.65
N MET A 197 5.61 -5.86 23.86
CA MET A 197 5.90 -7.16 23.27
C MET A 197 7.12 -7.09 22.35
N LEU A 198 7.21 -6.06 21.49
CA LEU A 198 8.34 -5.88 20.58
C LEU A 198 9.63 -5.49 21.32
N GLU A 199 9.52 -4.70 22.38
CA GLU A 199 10.66 -4.25 23.20
C GLU A 199 11.21 -5.36 24.10
N SER A 200 10.36 -6.25 24.60
CA SER A 200 10.75 -7.31 25.53
C SER A 200 11.19 -8.59 24.83
N ASN A 201 10.64 -8.88 23.65
CA ASN A 201 10.92 -10.11 22.94
C ASN A 201 12.13 -9.95 22.01
N ASN A 202 13.19 -10.71 22.29
CA ASN A 202 14.30 -10.88 21.37
C ASN A 202 14.02 -12.10 20.47
N PRO A 203 13.79 -11.92 19.16
CA PRO A 203 13.48 -13.00 18.26
C PRO A 203 14.70 -13.88 17.91
N GLY A 204 15.92 -13.47 18.27
CA GLY A 204 17.14 -14.20 17.98
C GLY A 204 17.69 -13.92 16.58
N LYS A 205 18.50 -14.85 16.04
CA LYS A 205 19.20 -14.68 14.77
C LYS A 205 18.22 -14.65 13.60
N LEU A 206 18.24 -13.56 12.84
CA LEU A 206 17.39 -13.34 11.68
C LEU A 206 17.46 -14.50 10.66
N ASN A 207 16.29 -15.01 10.30
CA ASN A 207 16.08 -15.85 9.13
C ASN A 207 16.01 -14.94 7.90
N GLU A 208 17.11 -14.84 7.17
CA GLU A 208 17.24 -14.02 5.95
C GLU A 208 16.29 -14.48 4.83
N ASP A 209 15.96 -15.77 4.78
CA ASP A 209 15.01 -16.29 3.82
C ASP A 209 13.59 -15.81 4.14
N LEU A 210 13.19 -15.82 5.41
CA LEU A 210 11.91 -15.27 5.82
C LEU A 210 11.84 -13.77 5.53
N LEU A 211 12.90 -13.03 5.87
CA LEU A 211 13.00 -11.60 5.56
C LEU A 211 12.84 -11.35 4.05
N THR A 212 13.59 -12.08 3.22
CA THR A 212 13.55 -11.97 1.75
C THR A 212 12.18 -12.29 1.19
N THR A 213 11.48 -13.27 1.78
CA THR A 213 10.11 -13.60 1.38
C THR A 213 9.18 -12.43 1.62
N ILE A 214 9.13 -11.90 2.85
CA ILE A 214 8.22 -10.81 3.19
C ILE A 214 8.59 -9.54 2.42
N ALA A 215 9.88 -9.26 2.31
CA ALA A 215 10.42 -8.17 1.51
C ALA A 215 10.29 -8.39 -0.01
N GLY A 216 9.79 -9.52 -0.50
CA GLY A 216 9.50 -9.75 -1.91
C GLY A 216 8.09 -9.30 -2.31
N PHE A 217 7.18 -9.14 -1.35
CA PHE A 217 5.83 -8.66 -1.61
C PHE A 217 5.78 -7.14 -1.80
N GLY A 218 4.78 -6.70 -2.57
CA GLY A 218 4.41 -5.31 -2.74
C GLY A 218 3.32 -4.86 -1.77
N THR A 219 2.78 -3.70 -2.05
CA THR A 219 1.62 -3.05 -1.41
C THR A 219 0.55 -2.79 -2.48
N TRP A 220 -0.55 -2.14 -2.13
CA TRP A 220 -1.43 -1.55 -3.16
C TRP A 220 -0.75 -0.40 -3.89
N ASP A 221 -1.20 -0.17 -5.12
CA ASP A 221 -0.97 1.08 -5.81
C ASP A 221 -1.92 2.13 -5.26
N GLU A 222 -1.40 3.35 -5.11
CA GLU A 222 -2.10 4.47 -4.53
C GLU A 222 -2.19 5.61 -5.55
N VAL A 223 -3.40 6.13 -5.74
CA VAL A 223 -3.68 7.25 -6.64
C VAL A 223 -4.45 8.30 -5.87
N GLU A 224 -3.81 9.41 -5.58
CA GLU A 224 -4.45 10.53 -4.91
C GLU A 224 -5.14 11.43 -5.94
N LEU A 225 -6.40 11.74 -5.70
CA LEU A 225 -7.16 12.67 -6.53
C LEU A 225 -7.08 14.10 -5.98
N ASN A 226 -7.38 15.07 -6.84
CA ASN A 226 -7.55 16.47 -6.45
C ASN A 226 -8.52 16.59 -5.27
N GLY A 227 -8.03 17.02 -4.12
CA GLY A 227 -8.83 17.15 -2.90
C GLY A 227 -8.51 16.12 -1.83
N GLY A 228 -7.59 15.18 -2.09
CA GLY A 228 -7.01 14.29 -1.10
C GLY A 228 -7.64 12.90 -1.01
N LEU A 229 -8.66 12.59 -1.81
CA LEU A 229 -9.20 11.22 -1.88
C LEU A 229 -8.14 10.26 -2.43
N LEU A 230 -7.76 9.27 -1.64
CA LEU A 230 -6.82 8.23 -2.02
C LEU A 230 -7.57 7.00 -2.56
N LEU A 231 -7.28 6.61 -3.80
CA LEU A 231 -7.72 5.34 -4.35
C LEU A 231 -6.62 4.30 -4.14
N LYS A 232 -6.95 3.16 -3.51
CA LYS A 232 -6.05 2.01 -3.34
C LYS A 232 -6.50 0.87 -4.25
N GLY A 233 -5.57 0.18 -4.90
CA GLY A 233 -5.89 -0.91 -5.82
C GLY A 233 -4.75 -1.30 -6.75
N ASP A 234 -5.10 -1.85 -7.91
CA ASP A 234 -4.17 -2.18 -8.98
C ASP A 234 -4.29 -1.18 -10.12
N VAL A 235 -3.20 -0.48 -10.45
CA VAL A 235 -3.13 0.23 -11.72
C VAL A 235 -2.79 -0.77 -12.81
N LEU A 236 -3.72 -0.95 -13.75
CA LEU A 236 -3.64 -1.93 -14.83
C LEU A 236 -2.99 -1.36 -16.09
N ASP A 237 -3.15 -0.07 -16.32
CA ASP A 237 -2.67 0.64 -17.51
C ASP A 237 -2.65 2.15 -17.20
N LEU A 238 -1.52 2.82 -17.47
CA LEU A 238 -1.42 4.28 -17.29
C LEU A 238 -2.19 5.02 -18.39
N GLY A 239 -2.42 4.41 -19.56
CA GLY A 239 -3.12 5.01 -20.69
C GLY A 239 -2.34 6.13 -21.38
N LEU A 240 -1.05 6.24 -21.08
CA LEU A 240 -0.16 7.30 -21.58
C LEU A 240 0.59 6.93 -22.86
N GLY A 241 0.47 5.69 -23.33
CA GLY A 241 1.05 5.19 -24.56
C GLY A 241 2.24 4.24 -24.34
N ASP A 242 2.58 3.49 -25.38
CA ASP A 242 3.48 2.33 -25.30
C ASP A 242 4.90 2.67 -24.81
N GLU A 243 5.40 3.88 -25.09
CA GLU A 243 6.72 4.32 -24.61
C GLU A 243 6.76 4.44 -23.08
N VAL A 244 5.69 4.96 -22.47
CA VAL A 244 5.58 5.09 -21.01
C VAL A 244 5.42 3.73 -20.38
N GLU A 245 4.60 2.86 -20.99
CA GLU A 245 4.40 1.47 -20.58
C GLU A 245 5.72 0.68 -20.60
N ALA A 246 6.48 0.76 -21.69
CA ALA A 246 7.78 0.10 -21.82
C ALA A 246 8.83 0.65 -20.84
N TRP A 247 8.78 1.95 -20.53
CA TRP A 247 9.65 2.57 -19.53
C TRP A 247 9.32 2.08 -18.12
N GLN A 248 8.03 2.06 -17.73
CA GLN A 248 7.64 1.61 -16.41
C GLN A 248 7.84 0.10 -16.20
N ALA A 249 7.72 -0.72 -17.26
CA ALA A 249 7.91 -2.17 -17.17
C ALA A 249 9.32 -2.57 -16.71
N GLN A 250 10.30 -1.67 -16.82
CA GLN A 250 11.70 -1.89 -16.41
C GLN A 250 11.95 -1.54 -14.94
N ARG A 251 10.92 -1.14 -14.19
CA ARG A 251 11.09 -0.70 -12.80
C ARG A 251 11.32 -1.88 -11.86
N THR A 252 12.19 -1.70 -10.88
CA THR A 252 12.35 -2.57 -9.70
C THR A 252 11.93 -1.86 -8.41
N GLU A 253 11.68 -0.56 -8.50
CA GLU A 253 11.33 0.34 -7.41
C GLU A 253 9.88 0.82 -7.55
N PRO A 254 9.30 1.43 -6.50
CA PRO A 254 8.01 2.11 -6.62
C PRO A 254 8.03 3.18 -7.72
N LEU A 255 6.91 3.32 -8.42
CA LEU A 255 6.70 4.41 -9.37
C LEU A 255 5.98 5.54 -8.66
N GLN A 256 6.65 6.68 -8.51
CA GLN A 256 6.08 7.89 -7.95
C GLN A 256 5.72 8.85 -9.06
N GLY A 257 4.62 9.57 -8.90
CA GLY A 257 4.23 10.61 -9.83
C GLY A 257 3.60 11.80 -9.15
N GLU A 258 3.98 12.99 -9.62
CA GLU A 258 3.42 14.26 -9.18
C GLU A 258 2.79 14.96 -10.38
N ILE A 259 1.57 15.45 -10.20
CA ILE A 259 0.81 16.09 -11.27
C ILE A 259 0.48 17.52 -10.85
N VAL A 260 0.86 18.47 -11.70
CA VAL A 260 0.56 19.89 -11.51
C VAL A 260 -0.53 20.30 -12.49
N HIS A 261 -1.69 20.66 -11.94
CA HIS A 261 -2.82 21.22 -12.68
C HIS A 261 -2.95 22.74 -12.45
N PRO A 262 -2.62 23.59 -13.43
CA PRO A 262 -2.87 25.03 -13.32
C PRO A 262 -4.38 25.33 -13.34
N LYS A 263 -4.89 25.93 -12.26
CA LYS A 263 -6.35 26.15 -12.07
C LYS A 263 -6.84 27.53 -12.54
N GLY A 264 -5.92 28.49 -12.76
CA GLY A 264 -6.26 29.87 -13.12
C GLY A 264 -6.81 30.05 -14.54
N ILE A 265 -7.39 31.22 -14.82
CA ILE A 265 -8.02 31.56 -16.11
C ILE A 265 -7.01 31.45 -17.27
N LYS A 266 -5.74 31.81 -17.05
CA LYS A 266 -4.68 31.64 -18.05
C LYS A 266 -4.49 30.17 -18.50
N ALA A 267 -4.79 29.22 -17.62
CA ALA A 267 -4.68 27.79 -17.93
C ALA A 267 -5.81 27.26 -18.82
N PHE A 268 -6.94 27.98 -18.92
CA PHE A 268 -8.01 27.66 -19.86
C PHE A 268 -7.57 27.93 -21.31
N LEU A 269 -6.69 28.92 -21.52
CA LEU A 269 -6.17 29.29 -22.83
C LEU A 269 -4.95 28.46 -23.25
N SER A 270 -4.37 27.67 -22.35
CA SER A 270 -3.28 26.75 -22.67
C SER A 270 -3.81 25.45 -23.29
N SER A 271 -3.16 24.97 -24.35
CA SER A 271 -3.43 23.66 -24.95
C SER A 271 -2.80 22.50 -24.17
N ARG A 272 -1.87 22.79 -23.26
CA ARG A 272 -1.12 21.81 -22.45
C ARG A 272 -0.91 22.32 -21.02
N PRO A 273 -1.98 22.54 -20.24
CA PRO A 273 -1.85 23.16 -18.93
C PRO A 273 -1.25 22.20 -17.90
N SER A 274 -1.57 20.91 -17.95
CA SER A 274 -1.17 19.97 -16.90
C SER A 274 0.18 19.34 -17.21
N ARG A 275 1.05 19.28 -16.20
CA ARG A 275 2.37 18.64 -16.27
C ARG A 275 2.40 17.48 -15.29
N MET A 276 3.12 16.44 -15.65
CA MET A 276 3.35 15.27 -14.83
C MET A 276 4.83 14.95 -14.80
N THR A 277 5.32 14.61 -13.61
CA THR A 277 6.65 14.09 -13.39
C THR A 277 6.51 12.68 -12.83
N LEU A 278 7.04 11.68 -13.53
CA LEU A 278 7.11 10.28 -13.08
C LEU A 278 8.55 9.93 -12.69
N ARG A 279 8.72 9.13 -11.64
CA ARG A 279 10.03 8.75 -11.09
C ARG A 279 10.00 7.31 -10.58
N HIS A 280 11.03 6.53 -10.91
CA HIS A 280 11.31 5.28 -10.21
C HIS A 280 12.83 5.09 -10.10
N GLY A 281 13.32 4.80 -8.89
CA GLY A 281 14.76 4.79 -8.61
C GLY A 281 15.44 6.11 -9.00
N GLN A 282 16.48 6.03 -9.83
CA GLN A 282 17.19 7.22 -10.36
C GLN A 282 16.63 7.74 -11.69
N ARG A 283 15.60 7.09 -12.25
CA ARG A 283 15.02 7.47 -13.54
C ARG A 283 13.87 8.44 -13.34
N ASN A 284 13.79 9.44 -14.21
CA ASN A 284 12.72 10.42 -14.23
C ASN A 284 12.20 10.63 -15.65
N MET A 285 10.91 10.94 -15.74
CA MET A 285 10.23 11.34 -16.96
C MET A 285 9.35 12.55 -16.66
N GLU A 286 9.44 13.57 -17.50
CA GLU A 286 8.55 14.74 -17.43
C GLU A 286 7.77 14.86 -18.74
N ALA A 287 6.46 15.02 -18.62
CA ALA A 287 5.57 15.10 -19.77
C ALA A 287 4.42 16.08 -19.54
N ASN A 288 3.89 16.61 -20.64
CA ASN A 288 2.60 17.30 -20.61
C ASN A 288 1.49 16.26 -20.70
N LEU A 289 0.49 16.35 -19.81
CA LEU A 289 -0.63 15.43 -19.85
C LEU A 289 -1.57 15.77 -21.02
N PRO A 290 -1.80 14.84 -21.96
CA PRO A 290 -2.76 15.05 -23.02
C PRO A 290 -4.20 15.04 -22.48
N TYR A 291 -5.09 15.75 -23.16
CA TYR A 291 -6.51 15.75 -22.82
C TYR A 291 -7.17 14.40 -23.06
N GLY A 292 -8.13 14.05 -22.20
CA GLY A 292 -8.95 12.86 -22.35
C GLY A 292 -8.21 11.56 -22.01
N LYS A 293 -6.93 11.63 -21.62
CA LYS A 293 -6.20 10.46 -21.14
C LYS A 293 -6.73 10.02 -19.78
N GLN A 294 -6.86 8.72 -19.63
CA GLN A 294 -7.38 8.06 -18.43
C GLN A 294 -6.47 6.89 -18.09
N MET A 295 -6.29 6.68 -16.80
CA MET A 295 -5.63 5.50 -16.23
C MET A 295 -6.68 4.44 -15.93
N LYS A 296 -6.39 3.18 -16.19
CA LYS A 296 -7.26 2.06 -15.83
C LYS A 296 -6.80 1.48 -14.50
N MET A 297 -7.70 1.41 -13.53
CA MET A 297 -7.40 0.94 -12.18
C MET A 297 -8.50 0.02 -11.65
N HIS A 298 -8.13 -1.11 -11.05
CA HIS A 298 -9.03 -1.91 -10.23
C HIS A 298 -8.93 -1.46 -8.78
N VAL A 299 -9.89 -0.65 -8.34
CA VAL A 299 -9.95 -0.14 -6.96
C VAL A 299 -10.46 -1.23 -6.01
N VAL A 300 -9.89 -1.30 -4.81
CA VAL A 300 -10.29 -2.23 -3.76
C VAL A 300 -11.80 -2.11 -3.48
N GLY A 301 -12.47 -3.25 -3.36
CA GLY A 301 -13.91 -3.35 -3.11
C GLY A 301 -14.81 -3.15 -4.34
N GLN A 302 -14.25 -2.77 -5.49
CA GLN A 302 -15.02 -2.65 -6.73
C GLN A 302 -15.07 -3.98 -7.49
N LYS A 303 -16.22 -4.25 -8.13
CA LYS A 303 -16.43 -5.48 -8.93
C LYS A 303 -15.70 -5.47 -10.27
N ALA A 304 -15.46 -4.28 -10.83
CA ALA A 304 -14.83 -4.10 -12.12
C ALA A 304 -13.83 -2.95 -12.07
N PRO A 305 -12.81 -2.95 -12.95
CA PRO A 305 -11.91 -1.82 -13.10
C PRO A 305 -12.65 -0.54 -13.53
N GLN A 306 -12.11 0.60 -13.12
CA GLN A 306 -12.59 1.93 -13.48
C GLN A 306 -11.53 2.72 -14.24
N PHE A 307 -11.97 3.75 -14.96
CA PHE A 307 -11.10 4.70 -15.63
C PHE A 307 -11.01 5.99 -14.82
N VAL A 308 -9.80 6.33 -14.38
CA VAL A 308 -9.49 7.53 -13.60
C VAL A 308 -8.92 8.59 -14.55
N PRO A 309 -9.57 9.74 -14.75
CA PRO A 309 -9.05 10.81 -15.59
C PRO A 309 -7.74 11.38 -15.04
N TRP A 310 -6.69 11.48 -15.87
CA TRP A 310 -5.42 12.08 -15.45
C TRP A 310 -5.54 13.55 -15.01
N SER A 311 -6.56 14.23 -15.47
CA SER A 311 -6.93 15.59 -15.04
C SER A 311 -7.39 15.68 -13.58
N THR A 312 -7.75 14.56 -12.95
CA THR A 312 -8.18 14.54 -11.55
C THR A 312 -7.10 14.02 -10.61
N VAL A 313 -5.99 13.49 -11.12
CA VAL A 313 -4.93 12.89 -10.32
C VAL A 313 -3.99 13.98 -9.79
N ALA A 314 -3.73 14.00 -8.49
CA ALA A 314 -2.77 14.90 -7.86
C ALA A 314 -1.40 14.23 -7.71
N SER A 315 -1.39 12.98 -7.26
CA SER A 315 -0.18 12.18 -7.09
C SER A 315 -0.47 10.69 -7.34
N LEU A 316 0.59 9.92 -7.58
CA LEU A 316 0.53 8.46 -7.64
C LEU A 316 1.75 7.85 -6.95
N ASN A 317 1.54 6.69 -6.35
CA ASN A 317 2.55 5.86 -5.75
C ASN A 317 2.21 4.40 -6.06
N LEU A 318 2.75 3.89 -7.17
CA LEU A 318 2.57 2.48 -7.53
C LEU A 318 3.62 1.66 -6.80
N SER A 319 3.18 0.57 -6.17
CA SER A 319 4.07 -0.31 -5.45
C SER A 319 5.10 -0.92 -6.38
N ARG A 320 6.30 -1.21 -5.87
CA ARG A 320 7.32 -1.97 -6.62
C ARG A 320 6.72 -3.30 -7.13
N PRO A 321 7.17 -3.84 -8.27
CA PRO A 321 6.63 -5.10 -8.76
C PRO A 321 6.92 -6.19 -7.72
N SER A 322 5.90 -6.97 -7.39
CA SER A 322 6.03 -8.08 -6.45
C SER A 322 6.89 -9.17 -7.07
N LEU A 323 7.91 -9.63 -6.34
CA LEU A 323 8.73 -10.77 -6.73
C LEU A 323 8.02 -12.10 -6.50
N ASN A 324 6.94 -12.08 -5.72
CA ASN A 324 6.25 -13.24 -5.20
C ASN A 324 4.82 -13.41 -5.76
N ASP A 325 4.46 -12.70 -6.83
CA ASP A 325 3.12 -12.81 -7.45
C ASP A 325 2.81 -14.22 -8.00
N HIS A 326 3.84 -15.07 -8.16
CA HIS A 326 3.71 -16.46 -8.57
C HIS A 326 3.47 -17.44 -7.42
N LEU A 327 3.73 -17.04 -6.17
CA LEU A 327 3.57 -17.90 -5.00
C LEU A 327 2.08 -18.08 -4.66
N GLY A 328 1.77 -19.20 -4.02
CA GLY A 328 0.41 -19.50 -3.58
C GLY A 328 -0.57 -19.83 -4.71
N GLN A 329 -0.08 -20.01 -5.94
CA GLN A 329 -0.91 -20.46 -7.07
C GLN A 329 -1.30 -21.93 -6.94
N SER A 330 -0.44 -22.74 -6.28
CA SER A 330 -0.69 -24.16 -5.99
C SER A 330 -1.48 -24.40 -4.71
N LEU A 331 -1.82 -23.34 -3.96
CA LEU A 331 -2.79 -23.38 -2.88
C LEU A 331 -4.19 -23.47 -3.50
N ASP A 332 -4.44 -24.56 -4.21
CA ASP A 332 -5.74 -24.88 -4.77
C ASP A 332 -6.76 -25.03 -3.66
N LYS A 333 -8.01 -24.67 -3.99
CA LYS A 333 -9.18 -24.89 -3.14
C LYS A 333 -9.22 -26.37 -2.68
N PRO A 334 -9.62 -26.64 -1.43
CA PRO A 334 -9.82 -28.01 -0.97
C PRO A 334 -10.75 -28.83 -1.87
#